data_AF-A0A9D2S5H9-F1
#
_entry.id   AF-A0A9D2S5H9-F1
#
_cell.length_a   1.000
_cell.length_b   1.000
_cell.length_c   1.000
_cell.angle_alpha   90.00
_cell.angle_beta   90.00
_cell.angle_gamma   90.00
#
_symmetry.space_group_name_H-M   'P 1'
#
loop_
_entity.id
_entity.type
_entity.pdbx_description
1 polymer ?
#
loop_
_entity_poly.entity_id
_entity_poly.type
_entity_poly.pdbx_seq_one_letter_code
_entity_poly.pdbx_strand_id
1 'polypeptide(L)'
;MEELHELRERMSRQRPVEWEAFPDIGLYMDQVVSYLPRQLIHYGESELLTSAMVNNYIKDGLLPRAEGKRYSRVHLGYLTAICVLKQVLSVKETKGLLAIGSQRKSTPEELYAYFCRQLDAALTETAESLPEDGEEEDLPRLALTLALRSYADRLACQRVLDIMARRAGGEEHPGKRKEKAGRSTRNSGE
;
A
#
# COMPACT_ATOMS: atom_id res chain seq x y z
N MET A 1 30.50 -2.29 8.22
CA MET A 1 30.54 -1.07 7.37
C MET A 1 30.23 -1.35 5.90
N GLU A 2 30.82 -2.38 5.29
CA GLU A 2 30.50 -2.77 3.90
C GLU A 2 29.00 -3.06 3.68
N GLU A 3 28.34 -3.72 4.63
CA GLU A 3 26.89 -3.96 4.59
C GLU A 3 26.03 -2.67 4.61
N LEU A 4 26.48 -1.62 5.31
CA LEU A 4 25.78 -0.33 5.35
C LEU A 4 25.95 0.42 4.02
N HIS A 5 27.16 0.36 3.44
CA HIS A 5 27.41 0.90 2.11
C HIS A 5 26.58 0.15 1.05
N GLU A 6 26.49 -1.18 1.13
CA GLU A 6 25.65 -1.99 0.26
C GLU A 6 24.16 -1.61 0.41
N LEU A 7 23.66 -1.43 1.64
CA LEU A 7 22.31 -0.95 1.90
C LEU A 7 22.07 0.40 1.21
N ARG A 8 22.97 1.37 1.42
CA ARG A 8 22.87 2.70 0.79
C ARG A 8 22.84 2.60 -0.74
N GLU A 9 23.74 1.81 -1.33
CA GLU A 9 23.81 1.64 -2.78
C GLU A 9 22.52 1.00 -3.32
N ARG A 10 22.03 -0.05 -2.68
CA ARG A 10 20.78 -0.71 -3.07
C ARG A 10 19.59 0.23 -2.95
N MET A 11 19.47 0.99 -1.87
CA MET A 11 18.43 2.01 -1.70
C MET A 11 18.54 3.15 -2.71
N SER A 12 19.73 3.43 -3.23
CA SER A 12 19.92 4.47 -4.24
C SER A 12 19.62 3.98 -5.67
N ARG A 13 19.78 2.68 -5.96
CA ARG A 13 19.72 2.15 -7.34
C ARG A 13 18.52 1.25 -7.61
N GLN A 14 18.08 0.46 -6.64
CA GLN A 14 17.03 -0.54 -6.87
C GLN A 14 15.65 0.13 -6.85
N ARG A 15 14.94 0.02 -7.98
CA ARG A 15 13.58 0.52 -8.14
C ARG A 15 12.68 -0.55 -8.73
N PRO A 16 11.36 -0.49 -8.48
CA PRO A 16 10.41 -1.21 -9.31
C PRO A 16 10.62 -0.85 -10.78
N VAL A 17 10.30 -1.79 -11.67
CA VAL A 17 10.40 -1.54 -13.11
C VAL A 17 9.31 -0.55 -13.53
N GLU A 18 9.60 0.24 -14.56
CA GLU A 18 8.59 1.10 -15.18
C GLU A 18 7.45 0.25 -15.77
N TRP A 19 6.30 0.90 -15.98
CA TRP A 19 5.08 0.22 -16.40
C TRP A 19 5.24 -0.58 -17.71
N GLU A 20 5.97 -0.01 -18.67
CA GLU A 20 6.23 -0.60 -19.99
C GLU A 20 7.17 -1.80 -19.92
N ALA A 21 7.96 -1.90 -18.85
CA ALA A 21 8.89 -3.00 -18.63
C ALA A 21 8.22 -4.23 -17.98
N PHE A 22 6.96 -4.11 -17.54
CA PHE A 22 6.19 -5.28 -17.13
C PHE A 22 5.89 -6.20 -18.33
N PRO A 23 5.86 -7.53 -18.12
CA PRO A 23 5.47 -8.47 -19.16
C PRO A 23 4.14 -8.12 -19.84
N ASP A 24 4.16 -8.05 -21.17
CA ASP A 24 3.00 -7.77 -22.03
C ASP A 24 2.04 -8.96 -22.08
N ILE A 25 2.52 -10.14 -21.70
CA ILE A 25 1.71 -11.35 -21.56
C ILE A 25 1.20 -11.47 -20.12
N GLY A 26 -0.06 -11.87 -19.97
CA GLY A 26 -0.62 -12.18 -18.66
C GLY A 26 0.08 -13.39 -18.04
N LEU A 27 0.56 -13.23 -16.80
CA LEU A 27 1.29 -14.26 -16.06
C LEU A 27 0.35 -15.21 -15.31
N TYR A 28 0.74 -16.46 -15.12
CA TYR A 28 0.07 -17.38 -14.18
C TYR A 28 0.51 -17.11 -12.73
N MET A 29 -0.26 -17.61 -11.76
CA MET A 29 -0.06 -17.33 -10.33
C MET A 29 1.38 -17.63 -9.85
N ASP A 30 1.92 -18.78 -10.22
CA ASP A 30 3.29 -19.19 -9.90
C ASP A 30 4.32 -18.21 -10.47
N GLN A 31 4.13 -17.77 -11.71
CA GLN A 31 4.99 -16.79 -12.37
C GLN A 31 4.91 -15.42 -11.68
N VAL A 32 3.73 -15.00 -11.22
CA VAL A 32 3.56 -13.77 -10.44
C VAL A 32 4.34 -13.85 -9.14
N VAL A 33 4.17 -14.92 -8.38
CA VAL A 33 4.88 -15.16 -7.11
C VAL A 33 6.39 -15.17 -7.31
N SER A 34 6.89 -15.75 -8.40
CA SER A 34 8.32 -15.73 -8.74
C SER A 34 8.82 -14.39 -9.28
N TYR A 35 7.95 -13.56 -9.87
CA TYR A 35 8.33 -12.30 -10.50
C TYR A 35 8.39 -11.14 -9.49
N LEU A 36 7.40 -11.01 -8.61
CA LEU A 36 7.23 -9.87 -7.71
C LEU A 36 8.43 -9.57 -6.80
N PRO A 37 9.20 -10.55 -6.28
CA PRO A 37 10.37 -10.27 -5.45
C PRO A 37 11.44 -9.40 -6.13
N ARG A 38 11.45 -9.35 -7.47
CA ARG A 38 12.39 -8.50 -8.24
C ARG A 38 12.04 -7.01 -8.18
N GLN A 39 10.84 -6.66 -7.72
CA GLN A 39 10.33 -5.30 -7.70
C GLN A 39 10.64 -4.57 -6.39
N LEU A 40 11.19 -5.27 -5.39
CA LEU A 40 11.26 -4.80 -4.01
C LEU A 40 12.69 -5.00 -3.48
N ILE A 41 13.14 -4.08 -2.63
CA ILE A 41 14.37 -4.26 -1.88
C ILE A 41 14.05 -5.19 -0.71
N HIS A 42 14.67 -6.37 -0.69
CA HIS A 42 14.51 -7.36 0.37
C HIS A 42 15.83 -7.60 1.12
N TYR A 43 15.74 -7.78 2.44
CA TYR A 43 16.85 -8.22 3.29
C TYR A 43 16.42 -9.46 4.08
N GLY A 44 17.34 -10.43 4.19
CA GLY A 44 17.12 -11.67 4.95
C GLY A 44 15.91 -12.50 4.50
N GLU A 45 15.31 -13.23 5.44
CA GLU A 45 14.09 -14.04 5.25
C GLU A 45 12.82 -13.18 5.26
N SER A 46 12.78 -12.12 4.44
CA SER A 46 11.54 -11.36 4.26
C SER A 46 10.46 -12.26 3.66
N GLU A 47 9.24 -12.18 4.19
CA GLU A 47 8.10 -12.98 3.73
C GLU A 47 7.85 -12.72 2.23
N LEU A 48 8.08 -13.75 1.43
CA LEU A 48 7.82 -13.70 -0.01
C LEU A 48 6.32 -13.76 -0.27
N LEU A 49 5.87 -13.05 -1.31
CA LEU A 49 4.48 -13.09 -1.75
C LEU A 49 4.05 -14.53 -2.04
N THR A 50 2.96 -14.99 -1.44
CA THR A 50 2.40 -16.32 -1.70
C THR A 50 1.12 -16.28 -2.52
N SER A 51 0.78 -17.38 -3.19
CA SER A 51 -0.49 -17.53 -3.90
C SER A 51 -1.70 -17.31 -2.99
N ALA A 52 -1.60 -17.70 -1.71
CA ALA A 52 -2.64 -17.46 -0.72
C ALA A 52 -2.83 -15.97 -0.45
N MET A 53 -1.75 -15.20 -0.30
CA MET A 53 -1.80 -13.75 -0.13
C MET A 53 -2.45 -13.06 -1.33
N VAL A 54 -2.07 -13.42 -2.56
CA VAL A 54 -2.68 -12.87 -3.79
C VAL A 54 -4.19 -13.14 -3.78
N ASN A 55 -4.61 -14.36 -3.45
CA ASN A 55 -6.03 -14.71 -3.36
C ASN A 55 -6.76 -13.93 -2.26
N ASN A 56 -6.12 -13.70 -1.11
CA ASN A 56 -6.70 -12.89 -0.04
C ASN A 56 -6.90 -11.44 -0.51
N TYR A 57 -5.94 -10.87 -1.24
CA TYR A 57 -6.07 -9.50 -1.76
C TYR A 57 -7.19 -9.36 -2.79
N ILE A 58 -7.44 -10.39 -3.60
CA ILE A 58 -8.60 -10.45 -4.50
C ILE A 58 -9.91 -10.51 -3.70
N LYS A 59 -9.98 -11.40 -2.70
CA LYS A 59 -11.17 -11.56 -1.84
C LYS A 59 -11.51 -10.28 -1.08
N ASP A 60 -10.48 -9.59 -0.59
CA ASP A 60 -10.62 -8.33 0.15
C ASP A 60 -10.86 -7.12 -0.78
N GLY A 61 -10.78 -7.31 -2.10
CA GLY A 61 -11.00 -6.27 -3.10
C GLY A 61 -9.88 -5.24 -3.19
N LEU A 62 -8.65 -5.59 -2.81
CA LEU A 62 -7.45 -4.78 -3.05
C LEU A 62 -6.87 -5.01 -4.46
N LEU A 63 -7.14 -6.19 -5.03
CA LEU A 63 -6.66 -6.57 -6.35
C LEU A 63 -7.85 -6.96 -7.24
N PRO A 64 -7.90 -6.53 -8.50
CA PRO A 64 -8.89 -7.03 -9.45
C PRO A 64 -8.77 -8.55 -9.62
N ARG A 65 -9.88 -9.19 -10.04
CA ARG A 65 -9.87 -10.62 -10.34
C ARG A 65 -9.03 -10.88 -11.59
N ALA A 66 -8.26 -11.97 -11.54
CA ALA A 66 -7.49 -12.45 -12.68
C ALA A 66 -8.38 -12.73 -13.90
N GLU A 67 -7.87 -12.44 -15.09
CA GLU A 67 -8.55 -12.66 -16.36
C GLU A 67 -8.18 -14.03 -16.89
N GLY A 68 -9.10 -15.00 -16.81
CA GLY A 68 -8.82 -16.37 -17.29
C GLY A 68 -7.61 -17.03 -16.61
N LYS A 69 -7.41 -16.78 -15.31
CA LYS A 69 -6.24 -17.20 -14.49
C LYS A 69 -4.93 -16.49 -14.83
N ARG A 70 -4.98 -15.40 -15.60
CA ARG A 70 -3.81 -14.59 -15.95
C ARG A 70 -3.84 -13.23 -15.25
N TYR A 71 -2.66 -12.77 -14.86
CA TYR A 71 -2.41 -11.53 -14.17
C TYR A 71 -1.68 -10.57 -15.12
N SER A 72 -2.35 -9.50 -15.50
CA SER A 72 -1.84 -8.44 -16.39
C SER A 72 -0.92 -7.46 -15.66
N ARG A 73 -0.34 -6.50 -16.41
CA ARG A 73 0.45 -5.38 -15.85
C ARG A 73 -0.27 -4.63 -14.74
N VAL A 74 -1.59 -4.45 -14.88
CA VAL A 74 -2.44 -3.86 -13.83
C VAL A 74 -2.28 -4.62 -12.52
N HIS A 75 -2.34 -5.95 -12.55
CA HIS A 75 -2.19 -6.76 -11.36
C HIS A 75 -0.78 -6.64 -10.76
N LEU A 76 0.26 -6.60 -11.61
CA LEU A 76 1.64 -6.47 -11.15
C LEU A 76 1.91 -5.11 -10.49
N GLY A 77 1.37 -4.03 -11.06
CA GLY A 77 1.47 -2.69 -10.48
C GLY A 77 0.79 -2.62 -9.10
N TYR A 78 -0.45 -3.13 -9.00
CA TYR A 78 -1.15 -3.21 -7.71
C TYR A 78 -0.40 -4.08 -6.71
N LEU A 79 0.05 -5.28 -7.08
CA LEU A 79 0.77 -6.18 -6.18
C LEU A 79 2.08 -5.56 -5.68
N THR A 80 2.81 -4.85 -6.53
CA THR A 80 4.04 -4.15 -6.15
C THR A 80 3.75 -3.08 -5.10
N ALA A 81 2.78 -2.18 -5.37
CA ALA A 81 2.40 -1.14 -4.42
C ALA A 81 1.88 -1.73 -3.11
N ILE A 82 1.05 -2.76 -3.20
CA ILE A 82 0.51 -3.50 -2.08
C ILE A 82 1.63 -4.06 -1.19
N CYS A 83 2.63 -4.74 -1.76
CA CYS A 83 3.71 -5.35 -0.98
C CYS A 83 4.56 -4.32 -0.23
N VAL A 84 4.76 -3.13 -0.81
CA VAL A 84 5.44 -2.01 -0.14
C VAL A 84 4.58 -1.42 0.97
N LEU A 85 3.34 -1.02 0.65
CA LEU A 85 2.46 -0.31 1.58
C LEU A 85 2.16 -1.15 2.83
N LYS A 86 2.09 -2.47 2.70
CA LYS A 86 1.81 -3.41 3.78
C LYS A 86 2.86 -3.49 4.87
N GLN A 87 4.08 -3.06 4.57
CA GLN A 87 5.13 -2.96 5.59
C GLN A 87 4.78 -1.91 6.65
N VAL A 88 3.90 -0.95 6.31
CA VAL A 88 3.50 0.15 7.20
C VAL A 88 1.99 0.13 7.48
N LEU A 89 1.16 -0.24 6.51
CA LEU A 89 -0.29 -0.12 6.59
C LEU A 89 -0.97 -1.49 6.76
N SER A 90 -2.07 -1.51 7.50
CA SER A 90 -2.98 -2.66 7.50
C SER A 90 -3.62 -2.86 6.11
N VAL A 91 -4.18 -4.05 5.88
CA VAL A 91 -4.91 -4.36 4.64
C VAL A 91 -6.06 -3.37 4.40
N LYS A 92 -6.79 -2.98 5.46
CA LYS A 92 -7.90 -2.03 5.39
C LYS A 92 -7.44 -0.62 5.01
N GLU A 93 -6.37 -0.13 5.63
CA GLU A 93 -5.77 1.17 5.33
C GLU A 93 -5.25 1.21 3.89
N THR A 94 -4.53 0.16 3.47
CA THR A 94 -4.02 0.00 2.10
C THR A 94 -5.17 0.06 1.09
N LYS A 95 -6.28 -0.65 1.34
CA LYS A 95 -7.47 -0.62 0.49
C LYS A 95 -8.06 0.78 0.38
N GLY A 96 -8.19 1.49 1.50
CA GLY A 96 -8.73 2.85 1.54
C GLY A 96 -7.88 3.83 0.72
N LEU A 97 -6.56 3.75 0.87
CA LEU A 97 -5.61 4.58 0.14
C LEU A 97 -5.69 4.34 -1.37
N LEU A 98 -5.65 3.07 -1.80
CA LEU A 98 -5.71 2.69 -3.21
C LEU A 98 -7.05 3.09 -3.85
N ALA A 99 -8.16 2.91 -3.14
CA ALA A 99 -9.49 3.25 -3.66
C ALA A 99 -9.65 4.76 -3.96
N ILE A 100 -9.06 5.63 -3.15
CA ILE A 100 -9.12 7.09 -3.36
C ILE A 100 -8.24 7.51 -4.54
N GLY A 101 -7.08 6.86 -4.73
CA GLY A 101 -6.25 7.07 -5.93
C GLY A 101 -7.03 6.80 -7.21
N SER A 102 -7.73 5.66 -7.26
CA SER A 102 -8.54 5.26 -8.42
C SER A 102 -9.77 6.14 -8.68
N GLN A 103 -10.23 6.94 -7.71
CA GLN A 103 -11.35 7.88 -7.90
C GLN A 103 -10.94 9.14 -8.67
N ARG A 104 -9.65 9.46 -8.76
CA ARG A 104 -9.15 10.72 -9.37
C ARG A 104 -9.14 10.74 -10.91
N LYS A 105 -9.90 9.87 -11.57
CA LYS A 105 -9.90 9.65 -13.04
C LYS A 105 -8.52 9.29 -13.62
N SER A 106 -7.56 8.91 -12.77
CA SER A 106 -6.25 8.46 -13.20
C SER A 106 -6.29 7.00 -13.67
N THR A 107 -5.49 6.67 -14.67
CA THR A 107 -5.33 5.28 -15.10
C THR A 107 -4.48 4.50 -14.09
N PRO A 108 -4.55 3.14 -14.07
CA PRO A 108 -3.68 2.32 -13.23
C PRO A 108 -2.19 2.57 -13.48
N GLU A 109 -1.82 2.87 -14.73
CA GLU A 109 -0.47 3.22 -15.14
C GLU A 109 0.00 4.54 -14.51
N GLU A 110 -0.80 5.60 -14.60
CA GLU A 110 -0.49 6.89 -13.99
C GLU A 110 -0.34 6.79 -12.47
N LEU A 111 -1.20 6.01 -11.82
CA LEU A 111 -1.14 5.76 -10.38
C LEU A 111 0.12 4.98 -9.99
N TYR A 112 0.48 3.98 -10.79
CA TYR A 112 1.69 3.20 -10.57
C TYR A 112 2.96 4.04 -10.78
N ALA A 113 3.02 4.85 -11.84
CA ALA A 113 4.13 5.77 -12.08
C ALA A 113 4.25 6.82 -10.97
N TYR A 114 3.13 7.35 -10.47
CA TYR A 114 3.13 8.23 -9.30
C TYR A 114 3.69 7.53 -8.06
N PHE A 115 3.22 6.32 -7.78
CA PHE A 115 3.73 5.49 -6.68
C PHE A 115 5.24 5.26 -6.79
N CYS A 116 5.75 4.89 -7.98
CA CYS A 116 7.18 4.64 -8.18
C CYS A 116 8.02 5.90 -7.94
N ARG A 117 7.57 7.07 -8.40
CA ARG A 117 8.25 8.35 -8.12
C ARG A 117 8.29 8.70 -6.63
N GLN A 118 7.19 8.45 -5.90
CA GLN A 118 7.15 8.71 -4.46
C GLN A 118 8.04 7.74 -3.68
N LEU A 119 8.06 6.47 -4.08
CA LEU A 119 8.94 5.46 -3.50
C LEU A 119 10.42 5.77 -3.77
N ASP A 120 10.76 6.16 -5.00
CA ASP A 120 12.10 6.58 -5.38
C ASP A 120 12.62 7.74 -4.52
N ALA A 121 11.80 8.79 -4.37
CA ALA A 121 12.15 9.94 -3.52
C ALA A 121 12.41 9.51 -2.06
N ALA A 122 11.51 8.71 -1.47
CA ALA A 122 11.66 8.24 -0.10
C ALA A 122 12.89 7.33 0.10
N LEU A 123 13.18 6.45 -0.86
CA LEU A 123 14.36 5.58 -0.82
C LEU A 123 15.66 6.39 -0.94
N THR A 124 15.67 7.39 -1.84
CA THR A 124 16.82 8.28 -2.05
C THR A 124 17.09 9.12 -0.82
N GLU A 125 16.09 9.80 -0.29
CA GLU A 125 16.21 10.61 0.94
C GLU A 125 16.71 9.75 2.12
N THR A 126 16.19 8.53 2.26
CA THR A 126 16.66 7.64 3.32
C THR A 126 18.12 7.24 3.10
N ALA A 127 18.52 6.90 1.87
CA ALA A 127 19.90 6.53 1.54
C ALA A 127 20.89 7.69 1.77
N GLU A 128 20.50 8.91 1.46
CA GLU A 128 21.29 10.12 1.71
C GLU A 128 21.45 10.41 3.21
N SER A 129 20.48 10.00 4.03
CA SER A 129 20.57 10.16 5.49
C SER A 129 21.47 9.14 6.19
N LEU A 130 21.87 8.07 5.50
CA LEU A 130 22.80 7.07 6.03
C LEU A 130 24.24 7.62 5.98
N PRO A 131 25.05 7.45 7.03
CA PRO A 131 26.43 7.93 7.06
C PRO A 131 27.28 7.19 6.01
N GLU A 132 28.17 7.91 5.32
CA GLU A 132 29.12 7.32 4.36
C GLU A 132 30.23 6.55 5.08
N ASP A 133 30.76 7.15 6.16
CA ASP A 133 31.77 6.58 7.04
C ASP A 133 31.29 6.76 8.49
N GLY A 134 30.92 5.66 9.15
CA GLY A 134 30.51 5.65 10.55
C GLY A 134 31.28 4.60 11.34
N GLU A 135 31.52 4.83 12.63
CA GLU A 135 32.06 3.78 13.51
C GLU A 135 30.93 2.82 13.90
N GLU A 136 31.25 1.56 14.24
CA GLU A 136 30.23 0.57 14.66
C GLU A 136 29.39 1.04 15.86
N GLU A 137 29.96 1.91 16.71
CA GLU A 137 29.28 2.51 17.87
C GLU A 137 28.13 3.45 17.48
N ASP A 138 28.07 3.94 16.23
CA ASP A 138 27.00 4.81 15.74
C ASP A 138 25.76 4.04 15.21
N LEU A 139 25.88 2.73 14.97
CA LEU A 139 24.79 1.91 14.44
C LEU A 139 23.55 1.88 15.36
N PRO A 140 23.65 1.72 16.68
CA PRO A 140 22.50 1.79 17.57
C PRO A 140 21.78 3.14 17.53
N ARG A 141 22.53 4.25 17.41
CA ARG A 141 21.97 5.59 17.32
C ARG A 141 21.26 5.82 15.99
N LEU A 142 21.85 5.33 14.90
CA LEU A 142 21.22 5.34 13.58
C LEU A 142 19.92 4.53 13.57
N ALA A 143 19.95 3.30 14.09
CA ALA A 143 18.78 2.44 14.20
C ALA A 143 17.67 3.10 15.03
N LEU A 144 18.02 3.71 16.17
CA LEU A 144 17.07 4.48 16.99
C LEU A 144 16.46 5.66 16.22
N THR A 145 17.28 6.41 15.47
CA THR A 145 16.81 7.55 14.68
C THR A 145 15.83 7.11 13.58
N LEU A 146 16.16 6.06 12.83
CA LEU A 146 15.30 5.49 11.80
C LEU A 146 13.97 4.98 12.38
N ALA A 147 14.03 4.30 13.54
CA ALA A 147 12.84 3.80 14.23
C ALA A 147 11.93 4.95 14.70
N LEU A 148 12.48 6.00 15.29
CA LEU A 148 11.70 7.15 15.77
C LEU A 148 11.06 7.95 14.61
N ARG A 149 11.79 8.15 13.50
CA ARG A 149 11.23 8.74 12.28
C ARG A 149 10.09 7.89 11.71
N SER A 150 10.32 6.58 11.59
CA SER A 150 9.30 5.63 11.10
C SER A 150 8.03 5.65 11.97
N TYR A 151 8.19 5.72 13.30
CA TYR A 151 7.06 5.87 14.23
C TYR A 151 6.30 7.18 14.01
N ALA A 152 7.00 8.30 13.88
CA ALA A 152 6.39 9.62 13.66
C ALA A 152 5.62 9.68 12.34
N ASP A 153 6.21 9.20 11.24
CA ASP A 153 5.58 9.16 9.92
C ASP A 153 4.38 8.23 9.91
N ARG A 154 4.47 7.08 10.59
CA ARG A 154 3.33 6.18 10.74
C ARG A 154 2.17 6.84 11.48
N LEU A 155 2.43 7.56 12.58
CA LEU A 155 1.41 8.28 13.34
C LEU A 155 0.74 9.35 12.46
N ALA A 156 1.54 10.11 11.71
CA ALA A 156 1.03 11.12 10.78
C ALA A 156 0.18 10.47 9.65
N CYS A 157 0.67 9.38 9.07
CA CYS A 157 -0.02 8.63 8.02
C CYS A 157 -1.39 8.13 8.49
N GLN A 158 -1.46 7.50 9.66
CA GLN A 158 -2.72 7.04 10.25
C GLN A 158 -3.71 8.19 10.42
N ARG A 159 -3.23 9.34 10.93
CA ARG A 159 -4.09 10.51 11.09
C ARG A 159 -4.59 11.06 9.75
N VAL A 160 -3.74 11.09 8.73
CA VAL A 160 -4.13 11.51 7.37
C VAL A 160 -5.18 10.56 6.79
N LEU A 161 -4.99 9.24 6.93
CA LEU A 161 -5.95 8.23 6.47
C LEU A 161 -7.31 8.37 7.17
N ASP A 162 -7.32 8.63 8.48
CA ASP A 162 -8.57 8.91 9.22
C ASP A 162 -9.30 10.15 8.69
N ILE A 163 -8.57 11.23 8.43
CA ILE A 163 -9.14 12.46 7.85
C ILE A 163 -9.73 12.17 6.47
N MET A 164 -9.00 11.40 5.64
CA MET A 164 -9.46 10.98 4.32
C MET A 164 -10.74 10.14 4.40
N ALA A 165 -10.79 9.15 5.29
CA ALA A 165 -11.95 8.28 5.48
C ALA A 165 -13.20 9.07 5.94
N ARG A 166 -13.03 10.03 6.85
CA ARG A 166 -14.14 10.90 7.31
C ARG A 166 -14.69 11.78 6.20
N ARG A 167 -13.81 12.29 5.32
CA ARG A 167 -14.23 13.11 4.17
C ARG A 167 -14.96 12.28 3.12
N ALA A 168 -14.50 11.06 2.87
CA ALA A 168 -15.17 10.13 1.95
C ALA A 168 -16.54 9.63 2.48
N GLY A 169 -16.70 9.49 3.80
CA GLY A 169 -17.98 9.12 4.43
C GLY A 169 -18.89 10.29 4.81
N GLY A 170 -18.47 11.54 4.56
CA GLY A 170 -19.15 12.76 5.00
C GLY A 170 -20.22 13.31 4.06
N GLU A 171 -20.50 12.66 2.94
CA GLU A 171 -21.58 13.03 2.00
C GLU A 171 -22.94 12.35 2.29
N GLU A 172 -23.12 11.71 3.45
CA GLU A 172 -24.45 11.28 3.92
C GLU A 172 -24.94 12.15 5.08
N HIS A 173 -25.89 13.05 4.77
CA HIS A 173 -26.64 13.84 5.76
C HIS A 173 -27.42 12.97 6.75
N PRO A 174 -27.35 13.19 8.07
CA PRO A 174 -28.23 12.55 9.03
C PRO A 174 -29.51 13.38 9.20
N GLY A 175 -30.64 12.89 8.65
CA GLY A 175 -31.87 13.69 8.68
C GLY A 175 -33.17 12.96 8.37
N LYS A 176 -33.45 11.80 8.99
CA LYS A 176 -34.84 11.33 9.18
C LYS A 176 -35.03 10.72 10.57
N ARG A 177 -35.27 11.59 11.55
CA ARG A 177 -35.93 11.20 12.81
C ARG A 177 -37.39 10.95 12.47
N LYS A 178 -37.80 9.67 12.41
CA LYS A 178 -39.22 9.28 12.29
C LYS A 178 -39.96 9.71 13.56
N GLU A 179 -40.79 10.74 13.45
CA GLU A 179 -41.88 11.00 14.41
C GLU A 179 -42.83 9.80 14.43
N LYS A 180 -42.95 9.16 15.59
CA LYS A 180 -44.03 8.21 15.86
C LYS A 180 -45.30 9.00 16.20
N ALA A 181 -46.08 9.36 15.18
CA ALA A 181 -47.50 9.67 15.35
C ALA A 181 -48.32 8.37 15.21
N GLY A 182 -48.48 7.65 16.32
CA GLY A 182 -49.34 6.47 16.42
C GLY A 182 -50.64 6.81 17.14
N ARG A 183 -51.61 7.32 16.38
CA ARG A 183 -52.99 7.62 16.81
C ARG A 183 -53.67 6.36 17.30
N SER A 184 -54.04 6.33 18.59
CA SER A 184 -54.93 5.32 19.17
C SER A 184 -56.36 5.57 18.68
N THR A 185 -56.86 4.71 17.80
CA THR A 185 -58.29 4.58 17.48
C THR A 185 -58.57 3.15 17.02
N ARG A 186 -59.36 2.41 17.81
CA ARG A 186 -60.30 1.32 17.46
C ARG A 186 -60.77 0.73 18.79
N ASN A 187 -61.91 1.14 19.33
CA ASN A 187 -63.28 0.81 18.90
C ASN A 187 -63.51 -0.71 18.90
N SER A 188 -63.97 -1.23 20.04
CA SER A 188 -64.56 -2.56 20.17
C SER A 188 -66.05 -2.33 20.42
N GLY A 189 -66.85 -2.58 19.40
CA GLY A 189 -68.28 -2.79 19.51
C GLY A 189 -68.58 -4.11 18.81
N GLU A 190 -68.89 -5.12 19.62
CA GLU A 190 -69.84 -6.22 19.41
C GLU A 190 -69.83 -7.11 20.66
#